data_AF-M1AZ00-F1
#
_entry.id   AF-M1AZ00-F1
#
_cell.length_a   1.000
_cell.length_b   1.000
_cell.length_c   1.000
_cell.angle_alpha   90.00
_cell.angle_beta   90.00
_cell.angle_gamma   90.00
#
_symmetry.space_group_name_H-M   'P 1'
#
loop_
_entity.id
_entity.type
_entity.pdbx_description
1 polymer ?
#
loop_
_entity_poly.entity_id
_entity_poly.type
_entity_poly.pdbx_seq_one_letter_code
_entity_poly.pdbx_strand_id
1 'polypeptide(L)'
;MAVRFLNRDVSDLCLGKPALRSIPENATVAEALMLLKRSGETHVSVWNCDHSSSFLEKAKADDDDGCHCVGKISMVDVICFLSKQENLIDSSKAFEVPISKLLPKGDSIVRHLDPNSRFVLLFC
;
A
#
# COMPACT_ATOMS: atom_id res chain seq x y z
N MET A 1 30.55 -0.01 -7.89
CA MET A 1 30.86 -1.27 -7.18
C MET A 1 29.83 -1.43 -6.07
N ALA A 2 28.90 -2.39 -6.23
CA ALA A 2 27.94 -2.73 -5.19
C ALA A 2 28.69 -3.45 -4.07
N VAL A 3 29.06 -2.69 -3.05
CA VAL A 3 29.66 -3.22 -1.83
C VAL A 3 28.65 -4.19 -1.24
N ARG A 4 29.12 -5.42 -1.04
CA ARG A 4 28.38 -6.57 -0.50
C ARG A 4 27.43 -6.08 0.61
N PHE A 5 26.14 -6.42 0.51
CA PHE A 5 25.17 -6.27 1.61
C PHE A 5 25.69 -7.04 2.82
N LEU A 6 26.50 -6.35 3.64
CA LEU A 6 27.27 -6.95 4.73
C LEU A 6 26.39 -7.24 5.95
N ASN A 7 25.20 -6.62 6.03
CA ASN A 7 24.09 -7.05 6.87
C ASN A 7 22.89 -7.31 5.95
N ARG A 8 22.38 -8.54 5.93
CA ARG A 8 21.23 -8.94 5.08
C ARG A 8 19.89 -8.42 5.61
N ASP A 9 19.89 -7.26 6.25
CA ASP A 9 18.71 -6.70 6.89
C ASP A 9 17.82 -6.08 5.79
N VAL A 10 16.50 -6.32 5.85
CA VAL A 10 15.56 -5.85 4.82
C VAL A 10 15.61 -4.32 4.65
N SER A 11 15.96 -3.61 5.72
CA SER A 11 16.18 -2.16 5.78
C SER A 11 17.15 -1.62 4.73
N ASP A 12 18.23 -2.36 4.42
CA ASP A 12 19.24 -1.91 3.46
C ASP A 12 18.69 -1.84 2.03
N LEU A 13 17.65 -2.62 1.72
CA LEU A 13 16.96 -2.57 0.41
C LEU A 13 16.09 -1.32 0.25
N CYS A 14 15.83 -0.59 1.33
CA CYS A 14 15.04 0.63 1.33
C CYS A 14 15.91 1.90 1.23
N LEU A 15 17.24 1.77 1.27
CA LEU A 15 18.15 2.91 1.15
C LEU A 15 18.06 3.55 -0.24
N GLY A 16 17.83 4.86 -0.27
CA GLY A 16 17.76 5.65 -1.50
C GLY A 16 16.48 5.49 -2.32
N LYS A 17 15.49 4.70 -1.85
CA LYS A 17 14.17 4.64 -2.48
C LYS A 17 13.28 5.79 -1.99
N PRO A 18 12.51 6.43 -2.88
CA PRO A 18 11.55 7.44 -2.46
C PRO A 18 10.50 6.83 -1.52
N ALA A 19 10.02 7.65 -0.58
CA ALA A 19 9.01 7.22 0.39
C ALA A 19 7.67 7.02 -0.33
N LEU A 20 7.22 5.76 -0.37
CA LEU A 20 5.91 5.41 -0.90
C LEU A 20 4.82 6.10 -0.08
N ARG A 21 3.90 6.77 -0.76
CA ARG A 21 2.75 7.36 -0.05
C ARG A 21 1.77 6.30 0.45
N SER A 22 1.13 6.60 1.57
CA SER A 22 0.10 5.79 2.22
C SER A 22 -1.29 6.36 1.95
N ILE A 23 -2.26 5.48 1.75
CA ILE A 23 -3.69 5.80 1.70
C ILE A 23 -4.47 4.81 2.57
N PRO A 24 -5.49 5.24 3.33
CA PRO A 24 -6.31 4.31 4.11
C PRO A 24 -7.20 3.47 3.18
N GLU A 25 -7.56 2.27 3.61
CA GLU A 25 -8.36 1.35 2.79
C GLU A 25 -9.79 1.86 2.53
N ASN A 26 -10.31 2.69 3.44
CA ASN A 26 -11.64 3.31 3.33
C ASN A 26 -11.67 4.53 2.41
N ALA A 27 -10.53 5.04 1.94
CA ALA A 27 -10.52 6.12 0.97
C ALA A 27 -11.11 5.66 -0.38
N THR A 28 -11.47 6.63 -1.20
CA THR A 28 -12.15 6.40 -2.49
C THR A 28 -11.15 6.17 -3.63
N VAL A 29 -11.61 5.52 -4.71
CA VAL A 29 -10.83 5.38 -5.94
C VAL A 29 -10.43 6.74 -6.52
N ALA A 30 -11.30 7.75 -6.41
CA ALA A 30 -11.00 9.13 -6.80
C ALA A 30 -9.77 9.68 -6.05
N GLU A 31 -9.74 9.52 -4.73
CA GLU A 31 -8.63 9.96 -3.89
C GLU A 31 -7.34 9.23 -4.22
N ALA A 32 -7.40 7.90 -4.41
CA ALA A 32 -6.25 7.12 -4.84
C ALA A 32 -5.69 7.61 -6.18
N LEU A 33 -6.56 7.90 -7.16
CA LEU A 33 -6.17 8.41 -8.47
C LEU A 33 -5.52 9.81 -8.39
N MET A 34 -6.12 10.72 -7.61
CA MET A 34 -5.55 12.04 -7.37
C MET A 34 -4.17 11.95 -6.69
N LEU A 35 -4.02 11.01 -5.76
CA LEU A 35 -2.79 10.81 -5.02
C LEU A 35 -1.69 10.25 -5.93
N LEU A 36 -1.98 9.24 -6.76
CA LEU A 36 -1.09 8.71 -7.79
C LEU A 36 -0.64 9.80 -8.78
N LYS A 37 -1.58 10.63 -9.25
CA LYS A 37 -1.29 11.71 -10.20
C LYS A 37 -0.42 12.80 -9.58
N ARG A 38 -0.63 13.12 -8.31
CA ARG A 38 0.10 14.18 -7.58
C ARG A 38 1.48 13.71 -7.10
N SER A 39 1.63 12.44 -6.72
CA SER A 39 2.91 11.91 -6.24
C SER A 39 3.88 11.64 -7.39
N GLY A 40 3.38 11.36 -8.60
CA GLY A 40 4.20 10.90 -9.72
C GLY A 40 4.77 9.50 -9.50
N GLU A 41 4.32 8.80 -8.45
CA GLU A 41 4.73 7.43 -8.14
C GLU A 41 3.89 6.44 -8.95
N THR A 42 4.48 5.29 -9.28
CA THR A 42 3.79 4.23 -10.00
C THR A 42 2.83 3.43 -9.11
N HIS A 43 3.06 3.47 -7.79
CA HIS A 43 2.32 2.71 -6.80
C HIS A 43 2.09 3.53 -5.54
N VAL A 44 0.97 3.26 -4.85
CA VAL A 44 0.63 3.78 -3.53
C VAL A 44 0.35 2.60 -2.61
N SER A 45 0.76 2.70 -1.35
CA SER A 45 0.53 1.67 -0.32
C SER A 45 -0.81 1.90 0.37
N VAL A 46 -1.57 0.82 0.61
CA VAL A 46 -2.89 0.85 1.25
C VAL A 46 -2.77 0.30 2.66
N TRP A 47 -3.34 0.99 3.63
CA TRP A 47 -3.22 0.71 5.06
C TRP A 47 -4.59 0.58 5.72
N ASN A 48 -4.72 -0.25 6.77
CA ASN A 48 -5.98 -0.34 7.53
C ASN A 48 -6.27 0.94 8.32
N CYS A 49 -5.23 1.72 8.64
CA CYS A 49 -5.35 2.91 9.47
C CYS A 49 -5.12 4.20 8.68
N ASP A 50 -5.59 5.32 9.24
CA ASP A 50 -5.28 6.65 8.73
C ASP A 50 -4.07 7.23 9.45
N HIS A 51 -2.99 7.50 8.70
CA HIS A 51 -1.77 8.12 9.23
C HIS A 51 -1.91 9.64 9.44
N SER A 52 -3.02 10.26 9.04
CA SER A 52 -3.23 11.71 9.17
C SER A 52 -3.62 12.16 10.58
N SER A 53 -4.17 11.27 11.41
CA SER A 53 -4.63 11.57 12.79
C SER A 53 -3.61 11.22 13.89
N SER A 54 -2.46 10.65 13.53
CA SER A 54 -1.59 9.90 14.45
C SER A 54 -0.73 10.74 15.41
N PHE A 55 -0.95 12.05 15.55
CA PHE A 55 -0.27 12.83 16.59
C PHE A 55 -1.03 12.85 17.92
N LEU A 56 -2.33 12.52 17.94
CA LEU A 56 -3.16 12.63 19.16
C LEU A 56 -3.63 11.29 19.73
N GLU A 57 -3.59 10.19 18.97
CA GLU A 57 -4.16 8.90 19.39
C GLU A 57 -3.14 7.78 19.65
N LYS A 58 -1.87 8.13 19.97
CA LYS A 58 -0.89 7.15 20.46
C LYS A 58 -1.19 6.60 21.88
N ALA A 59 -2.34 6.92 22.46
CA ALA A 59 -2.65 6.59 23.85
C ALA A 59 -3.78 5.56 24.06
N LYS A 60 -4.51 5.10 23.02
CA LYS A 60 -5.68 4.23 23.21
C LYS A 60 -5.97 3.24 22.07
N ALA A 61 -4.96 2.51 21.61
CA ALA A 61 -5.20 1.32 20.78
C ALA A 61 -4.55 0.11 21.46
N ASP A 62 -5.25 -0.40 22.47
CA ASP A 62 -5.10 -1.74 23.04
C ASP A 62 -6.04 -2.70 22.28
N ASP A 63 -6.09 -2.55 20.95
CA ASP A 63 -6.83 -3.42 20.03
C ASP A 63 -5.78 -4.10 19.14
N ASP A 64 -5.77 -5.42 19.19
CA ASP A 64 -4.74 -6.39 18.78
C ASP A 64 -4.39 -6.37 17.26
N ASP A 65 -4.98 -5.46 16.47
CA ASP A 65 -4.72 -5.33 15.03
C ASP A 65 -3.89 -4.07 14.73
N GLY A 66 -2.57 -4.17 14.94
CA GLY A 66 -1.62 -3.08 14.67
C GLY A 66 -1.74 -2.53 13.25
N CYS A 67 -1.59 -1.21 13.09
CA CYS A 67 -1.69 -0.58 11.77
C CYS A 67 -0.67 -1.18 10.78
N HIS A 68 -1.18 -1.87 9.77
CA HIS A 68 -0.37 -2.58 8.79
C HIS A 68 -0.80 -2.26 7.35
N CYS A 69 0.14 -2.49 6.43
CA CYS A 69 -0.07 -2.32 5.01
C CYS A 69 -0.82 -3.55 4.46
N VAL A 70 -2.05 -3.32 4.00
CA VAL A 70 -2.94 -4.37 3.47
C VAL A 70 -2.69 -4.63 1.98
N GLY A 71 -2.04 -3.69 1.27
CA GLY A 71 -1.77 -3.86 -0.15
C GLY A 71 -1.07 -2.68 -0.81
N LYS A 72 -0.96 -2.76 -2.13
CA LYS A 72 -0.48 -1.67 -2.98
C LYS A 72 -1.36 -1.56 -4.21
N ILE A 73 -1.47 -0.34 -4.74
CA ILE A 73 -2.29 -0.05 -5.92
C ILE A 73 -1.48 0.79 -6.88
N SER A 74 -1.62 0.46 -8.16
CA SER A 74 -1.02 1.16 -9.29
C SER A 74 -2.09 1.79 -10.17
N MET A 75 -1.66 2.64 -11.11
CA MET A 75 -2.54 3.19 -12.14
C MET A 75 -3.22 2.08 -12.97
N VAL A 76 -2.54 0.94 -13.18
CA VAL A 76 -3.08 -0.19 -13.95
C VAL A 76 -4.25 -0.83 -13.22
N ASP A 77 -4.18 -0.95 -11.90
CA ASP A 77 -5.27 -1.53 -11.08
C ASP A 77 -6.52 -0.65 -11.15
N VAL A 78 -6.34 0.68 -11.11
CA VAL A 78 -7.43 1.65 -11.27
C VAL A 78 -8.05 1.56 -12.67
N ILE A 79 -7.23 1.52 -13.73
CA ILE A 79 -7.73 1.39 -15.11
C ILE A 79 -8.48 0.07 -15.29
N CYS A 80 -7.93 -1.04 -14.78
CA CYS A 80 -8.57 -2.36 -14.86
C CYS A 80 -9.90 -2.38 -14.11
N PHE A 81 -9.97 -1.76 -12.93
CA PHE A 81 -11.22 -1.61 -12.17
C PHE A 81 -12.27 -0.82 -12.94
N LEU A 82 -11.91 0.35 -13.48
CA LEU A 82 -12.83 1.19 -14.24
C LEU A 82 -13.27 0.56 -15.57
N SER A 83 -12.43 -0.29 -16.16
CA SER A 83 -12.72 -0.98 -17.42
C SER A 83 -13.74 -2.12 -17.28
N LYS A 84 -14.18 -2.46 -16.06
CA LYS A 84 -15.26 -3.43 -15.86
C LYS A 84 -16.59 -2.87 -16.38
N GLN A 85 -17.38 -3.72 -17.03
CA GLN A 85 -18.63 -3.30 -17.70
C GLN A 85 -19.61 -2.58 -16.76
N GLU A 86 -19.71 -3.01 -15.51
CA GLU A 86 -20.51 -2.37 -14.45
C GLU A 86 -20.06 -0.94 -14.13
N ASN A 87 -18.76 -0.68 -14.13
CA ASN A 87 -18.16 0.61 -13.80
C ASN A 87 -18.13 1.56 -15.01
N LEU A 88 -18.20 1.03 -16.23
CA LEU A 88 -18.31 1.82 -17.46
C LEU A 88 -19.70 2.46 -17.62
N ILE A 89 -20.75 1.84 -17.10
CA ILE A 89 -22.13 2.36 -17.19
C ILE A 89 -22.32 3.56 -16.27
N ASP A 90 -21.81 3.48 -15.03
CA ASP A 90 -21.91 4.53 -14.01
C ASP A 90 -20.51 4.93 -13.51
N SER A 91 -19.73 5.61 -14.35
CA SER A 91 -18.35 5.99 -14.02
C SER A 91 -18.25 6.86 -12.76
N SER A 92 -19.24 7.71 -12.49
CA SER A 92 -19.27 8.55 -11.28
C SER A 92 -19.31 7.70 -10.01
N LYS A 93 -20.14 6.65 -9.98
CA LYS A 93 -20.22 5.75 -8.82
C LYS A 93 -18.95 4.94 -8.65
N ALA A 94 -18.32 4.54 -9.75
CA ALA A 94 -17.08 3.76 -9.71
C ALA A 94 -15.93 4.51 -8.98
N PHE A 95 -15.91 5.84 -9.06
CA PHE A 95 -14.91 6.66 -8.37
C PHE A 95 -15.14 6.80 -6.86
N GLU A 96 -16.40 6.69 -6.41
CA GLU A 96 -16.80 6.76 -4.99
C GLU A 96 -16.61 5.43 -4.26
N VAL A 97 -16.34 4.34 -5.00
CA VAL A 97 -16.09 3.03 -4.40
C VAL A 97 -14.84 3.08 -3.51
N PRO A 98 -14.86 2.42 -2.34
CA PRO A 98 -13.69 2.32 -1.48
C PRO A 98 -12.57 1.47 -2.11
N ILE A 99 -11.34 1.83 -1.80
CA ILE A 99 -10.13 1.22 -2.34
C ILE A 99 -10.00 -0.26 -1.95
N SER A 100 -10.56 -0.69 -0.81
CA SER A 100 -10.62 -2.10 -0.41
C SER A 100 -11.24 -3.02 -1.47
N LYS A 101 -12.06 -2.50 -2.40
CA LYS A 101 -12.64 -3.29 -3.52
C LYS A 101 -11.67 -3.53 -4.67
N LEU A 102 -10.60 -2.73 -4.78
CA LEU A 102 -9.56 -2.85 -5.80
C LEU A 102 -8.47 -3.83 -5.36
N LEU A 103 -8.31 -4.03 -4.05
CA LEU A 103 -7.34 -4.97 -3.52
C LEU A 103 -7.72 -6.41 -3.91
N PRO A 104 -6.75 -7.21 -4.38
CA PRO A 104 -7.00 -8.61 -4.68
C PRO A 104 -7.38 -9.35 -3.39
N LYS A 105 -8.50 -10.05 -3.43
CA LYS A 105 -8.97 -10.90 -2.33
C LYS A 105 -8.29 -12.26 -2.44
N GLY A 106 -7.22 -12.48 -1.68
CA GLY A 106 -6.44 -13.72 -1.71
C GLY A 106 -5.17 -13.61 -0.86
N ASP A 107 -4.22 -14.54 -1.06
CA ASP A 107 -2.92 -14.51 -0.38
C ASP A 107 -2.27 -13.14 -0.51
N SER A 108 -1.90 -12.56 0.63
CA SER A 108 -1.46 -11.18 0.71
C SER A 108 -0.22 -10.95 -0.16
N ILE A 109 -0.38 -10.14 -1.21
CA ILE A 109 0.72 -9.72 -2.08
C ILE A 109 1.77 -8.93 -1.28
N VAL A 110 1.37 -8.36 -0.14
CA VAL A 110 2.21 -7.58 0.76
C VAL A 110 2.33 -8.32 2.09
N ARG A 111 3.57 -8.49 2.57
CA ARG A 111 3.85 -8.95 3.93
C ARG A 111 4.56 -7.86 4.71
N HIS A 112 4.07 -7.61 5.92
CA HIS A 112 4.80 -6.80 6.89
C HIS A 112 6.01 -7.61 7.37
N LEU A 113 7.18 -6.98 7.38
CA LEU A 113 8.44 -7.60 7.81
C LEU A 113 9.01 -6.76 8.94
N ASP A 114 9.53 -7.43 9.96
CA ASP A 114 10.29 -6.74 11.01
C ASP A 114 11.55 -6.10 10.38
N PRO A 115 11.91 -4.86 10.72
CA PRO A 115 13.09 -4.18 10.18
C PRO A 115 14.40 -4.95 10.36
N ASN A 116 14.50 -5.79 11.40
CA ASN A 116 15.65 -6.64 11.71
C ASN A 116 15.54 -8.04 11.08
N SER A 117 14.49 -8.29 10.28
CA SER A 117 14.38 -9.52 9.51
C SER A 117 15.56 -9.65 8.55
N ARG A 118 16.02 -10.88 8.36
CA ARG A 118 17.15 -11.19 7.47
C ARG A 118 16.72 -12.15 6.38
N PHE A 119 17.17 -11.89 5.15
CA PHE A 119 17.00 -12.87 4.08
C PHE A 119 17.98 -14.04 4.28
N VAL A 120 17.45 -15.15 4.80
CA VAL A 120 18.13 -16.45 4.76
C VAL A 120 17.90 -17.08 3.39
N LEU A 121 18.91 -17.00 2.52
CA LEU A 121 18.97 -17.81 1.30
C LEU A 121 19.09 -19.28 1.71
N LEU A 122 17.98 -19.99 1.80
CA LEU A 122 17.97 -21.45 1.74
C LEU A 122 18.23 -21.82 0.27
N PHE A 123 19.49 -22.06 -0.09
CA PHE A 123 19.80 -22.84 -1.28
C PHE A 123 19.45 -24.29 -0.95
N CYS A 124 18.45 -24.84 -1.63
CA CYS A 124 18.23 -26.28 -1.78
C CYS A 124 18.12 -26.56 -3.27
#